data_AF-A0A2S2P8D1-F1
#
_entry.id   AF-A0A2S2P8D1-F1
#
_cell.length_a   1.000
_cell.length_b   1.000
_cell.length_c   1.000
_cell.angle_alpha   90.00
_cell.angle_beta   90.00
_cell.angle_gamma   90.00
#
_symmetry.space_group_name_H-M   'P 1'
#
loop_
_entity.id
_entity.type
_entity.pdbx_description
1 polymer ?
#
loop_
_entity_poly.entity_id
_entity_poly.type
_entity_poly.pdbx_seq_one_letter_code
_entity_poly.pdbx_strand_id
1 'polypeptide(L)'
;MIKLAQSTVNEDERKRILYKSLMMLKEIAPKFNLTSVCLQYTNCAYMEGVYQMCKEYAKKIDPKNLGGHYFVNNMVLDRDGPGYGAYMLRLDIYKEISASLDYLYSIMVKNPSVIIPSRPNLIPGILENSALTSEQSSNLISELIKLCISCDDEIMHTVVYRWLIDKKLIKETIEMGHHSLEKFLLAQSRCDDNNNYIKDVLCRYYEYNGNYNEAAEVLVSLAKRPESGLTLNDRLMYLGRAMACLRSKKLSTPTLNVTSLRDVEDLLQVAEIQKMILDLLLSSQINGKPDIIDKLNSCLFTLGELYSSFAEPHSLWEAQLAILQLSNHDDRELVNQIWENILLKVVEDCGDIGKHNKMTIALEKIKSLANSHPINSSTFDLEYITTMLEYLNCNLGGDLESVYTTMLTIGAPIESLVTIYKKIYSTNDPRWQKTSELHVLEVIMSLARYYLQNVDLWPSGMQRRSIAVNLFDLLVICQNVLYSRFKHSPLIEGVIAIKTELDNIIKN
;
A
#
# COMPACT_ATOMS: atom_id res chain seq x y z
N MET A 1 -0.15 13.19 -57.49
CA MET A 1 -1.18 13.88 -56.66
C MET A 1 -0.70 14.12 -55.24
N ILE A 2 -0.26 13.11 -54.48
CA ILE A 2 0.17 13.33 -53.08
C ILE A 2 1.37 14.28 -52.98
N LYS A 3 2.40 14.12 -53.82
CA LYS A 3 3.52 15.08 -53.93
C LYS A 3 3.08 16.51 -54.31
N LEU A 4 2.02 16.64 -55.12
CA LEU A 4 1.47 17.95 -55.49
C LEU A 4 0.84 18.61 -54.25
N ALA A 5 0.09 17.83 -53.46
CA ALA A 5 -0.53 18.28 -52.21
C ALA A 5 0.50 18.72 -51.14
N GLN A 6 1.73 18.20 -51.16
CA GLN A 6 2.81 18.64 -50.26
C GLN A 6 3.29 20.07 -50.56
N SER A 7 3.19 20.50 -51.82
CA SER A 7 3.58 21.85 -52.27
C SER A 7 2.42 22.86 -52.30
N THR A 8 1.18 22.42 -52.04
CA THR A 8 -0.01 23.28 -52.10
C THR A 8 -0.21 24.05 -50.79
N VAL A 9 -0.22 25.38 -50.85
CA VAL A 9 -0.41 26.26 -49.68
C VAL A 9 -1.87 26.35 -49.24
N ASN A 10 -2.83 26.25 -50.17
CA ASN A 10 -4.26 26.32 -49.85
C ASN A 10 -4.77 25.00 -49.24
N GLU A 11 -5.20 25.06 -47.99
CA GLU A 11 -5.70 23.91 -47.22
C GLU A 11 -6.91 23.19 -47.85
N ASP A 12 -7.87 23.92 -48.41
CA ASP A 12 -9.07 23.31 -49.00
C ASP A 12 -8.76 22.60 -50.33
N GLU A 13 -7.86 23.21 -51.11
CA GLU A 13 -7.38 22.61 -52.35
C GLU A 13 -6.51 21.38 -52.06
N ARG A 14 -5.63 21.47 -51.06
CA ARG A 14 -4.82 20.35 -50.56
C ARG A 14 -5.70 19.18 -50.14
N LYS A 15 -6.75 19.41 -49.34
CA LYS A 15 -7.74 18.38 -48.94
C LYS A 15 -8.44 17.76 -50.15
N ARG A 16 -8.86 18.55 -51.14
CA ARG A 16 -9.48 18.01 -52.37
C ARG A 16 -8.53 17.13 -53.17
N ILE A 17 -7.26 17.53 -53.32
CA ILE A 17 -6.24 16.75 -54.04
C ILE A 17 -5.97 15.43 -53.31
N LEU A 18 -5.86 15.48 -51.97
CA LEU A 18 -5.67 14.30 -51.13
C LEU A 18 -6.86 13.33 -51.23
N TYR A 19 -8.09 13.83 -51.14
CA TYR A 19 -9.29 13.02 -51.31
C TYR A 19 -9.37 12.35 -52.70
N LYS A 20 -9.11 13.10 -53.78
CA LYS A 20 -9.06 12.53 -55.14
C LYS A 20 -7.98 11.47 -55.28
N SER A 21 -6.81 11.70 -54.68
CA SER A 21 -5.72 10.71 -54.67
C SER A 21 -6.11 9.43 -53.96
N LEU A 22 -6.85 9.54 -52.85
CA LEU A 22 -7.33 8.41 -52.07
C LEU A 22 -8.30 7.56 -52.89
N MET A 23 -9.27 8.18 -53.57
CA MET A 23 -10.23 7.46 -54.41
C MET A 23 -9.55 6.66 -55.53
N MET A 24 -8.58 7.27 -56.22
CA MET A 24 -7.82 6.59 -57.29
C MET A 24 -6.96 5.45 -56.74
N LEU A 25 -6.31 5.64 -55.58
CA LEU A 25 -5.48 4.60 -54.97
C LEU A 25 -6.32 3.44 -54.41
N LYS A 26 -7.54 3.71 -53.93
CA LYS A 26 -8.48 2.65 -53.53
C LYS A 26 -8.82 1.73 -54.71
N GLU A 27 -9.00 2.25 -55.92
CA GLU A 27 -9.28 1.41 -57.10
C GLU A 27 -8.10 0.50 -57.46
N ILE A 28 -6.87 1.02 -57.38
CA ILE A 28 -5.65 0.33 -57.81
C ILE A 28 -5.12 -0.67 -56.76
N ALA A 29 -5.49 -0.53 -55.50
CA ALA A 29 -5.05 -1.43 -54.42
C ALA A 29 -5.38 -2.90 -54.77
N PRO A 30 -4.51 -3.89 -54.46
CA PRO A 30 -3.25 -3.78 -53.72
C PRO A 30 -1.98 -3.63 -54.59
N LYS A 31 -2.07 -3.17 -55.85
CA LYS A 31 -0.94 -3.25 -56.82
C LYS A 31 0.20 -2.24 -56.63
N PHE A 32 0.34 -1.64 -55.46
CA PHE A 32 1.39 -0.66 -55.14
C PHE A 32 1.90 -0.84 -53.71
N ASN A 33 3.02 -0.16 -53.43
CA ASN A 33 3.66 -0.16 -52.12
C ASN A 33 2.84 0.69 -51.12
N LEU A 34 2.19 0.02 -50.18
CA LEU A 34 1.38 0.67 -49.14
C LEU A 34 2.21 1.57 -48.24
N THR A 35 3.40 1.13 -47.80
CA THR A 35 4.31 1.87 -46.93
C THR A 35 4.64 3.26 -47.47
N SER A 36 5.00 3.34 -48.75
CA SER A 36 5.32 4.63 -49.38
C SER A 36 4.10 5.56 -49.44
N VAL A 37 2.89 5.03 -49.60
CA VAL A 37 1.67 5.83 -49.68
C VAL A 37 1.27 6.32 -48.29
N CYS A 38 1.29 5.44 -47.28
CA CYS A 38 1.01 5.79 -45.89
C CYS A 38 1.97 6.88 -45.40
N LEU A 39 3.28 6.73 -45.64
CA LEU A 39 4.28 7.75 -45.28
C LEU A 39 3.98 9.11 -45.93
N GLN A 40 3.62 9.12 -47.23
CA GLN A 40 3.31 10.37 -47.91
C GLN A 40 2.04 11.03 -47.36
N TYR A 41 1.02 10.24 -47.00
CA TYR A 41 -0.18 10.76 -46.35
C TYR A 41 0.08 11.26 -44.93
N THR A 42 0.95 10.58 -44.17
CA THR A 42 1.39 11.04 -42.85
C THR A 42 2.13 12.38 -42.95
N ASN A 43 3.04 12.53 -43.92
CA ASN A 43 3.74 13.80 -44.17
C ASN A 43 2.81 14.94 -44.60
N CYS A 44 1.66 14.60 -45.20
CA CYS A 44 0.60 15.53 -45.51
C CYS A 44 -0.40 15.76 -44.36
N ALA A 45 -0.16 15.23 -43.15
CA ALA A 45 -1.10 15.31 -42.04
C ALA A 45 -2.52 14.81 -42.40
N TYR A 46 -2.62 13.81 -43.29
CA TYR A 46 -3.89 13.27 -43.77
C TYR A 46 -4.15 11.86 -43.21
N MET A 47 -4.59 11.81 -41.95
CA MET A 47 -4.76 10.55 -41.20
C MET A 47 -5.90 9.69 -41.74
N GLU A 48 -6.99 10.32 -42.17
CA GLU A 48 -8.08 9.64 -42.88
C GLU A 48 -7.58 8.85 -44.09
N GLY A 49 -6.59 9.38 -44.83
CA GLY A 49 -5.98 8.68 -45.96
C GLY A 49 -5.22 7.43 -45.54
N VAL A 50 -4.42 7.51 -44.47
CA VAL A 50 -3.67 6.36 -43.91
C VAL A 50 -4.63 5.25 -43.48
N TYR A 51 -5.64 5.60 -42.67
CA TYR A 51 -6.66 4.67 -42.18
C TYR A 51 -7.43 4.01 -43.33
N GLN A 52 -7.99 4.81 -44.23
CA GLN A 52 -8.81 4.31 -45.34
C GLN A 52 -8.02 3.44 -46.30
N MET A 53 -6.75 3.76 -46.54
CA MET A 53 -5.89 2.93 -47.38
C MET A 53 -5.62 1.58 -46.72
N CYS A 54 -5.22 1.54 -45.44
CA CYS A 54 -4.97 0.29 -44.73
C CYS A 54 -6.23 -0.59 -44.69
N LYS A 55 -7.40 0.02 -44.40
CA LYS A 55 -8.70 -0.67 -44.39
C LYS A 55 -9.04 -1.28 -45.75
N GLU A 56 -8.91 -0.51 -46.83
CA GLU A 56 -9.25 -1.01 -48.18
C GLU A 56 -8.28 -2.08 -48.65
N TYR A 57 -6.99 -1.92 -48.36
CA TYR A 57 -5.95 -2.88 -48.70
C TYR A 57 -6.18 -4.22 -47.97
N ALA A 58 -6.52 -4.18 -46.69
CA ALA A 58 -6.88 -5.36 -45.90
C ALA A 58 -8.13 -6.07 -46.45
N LYS A 59 -9.19 -5.32 -46.80
CA LYS A 59 -10.43 -5.87 -47.38
C LYS A 59 -10.19 -6.57 -48.71
N LYS A 60 -9.28 -6.05 -49.55
CA LYS A 60 -8.96 -6.65 -50.85
C LYS A 60 -8.06 -7.88 -50.75
N ILE A 61 -7.19 -7.93 -49.75
CA ILE A 61 -6.31 -9.08 -49.50
C ILE A 61 -7.06 -10.22 -48.78
N ASP A 62 -8.00 -9.90 -47.89
CA ASP A 62 -8.82 -10.87 -47.17
C ASP A 62 -10.34 -10.63 -47.41
N PRO A 63 -10.86 -10.82 -48.63
CA PRO A 63 -12.25 -10.54 -48.97
C PRO A 63 -13.24 -11.48 -48.28
N LYS A 64 -12.78 -12.67 -47.85
CA LYS A 64 -13.58 -13.68 -47.15
C LYS A 64 -13.48 -13.57 -45.62
N ASN A 65 -12.75 -12.58 -45.11
CA ASN A 65 -12.50 -12.36 -43.67
C ASN A 65 -11.94 -13.61 -42.94
N LEU A 66 -11.11 -14.40 -43.62
CA LEU A 66 -10.50 -15.60 -43.06
C LEU A 66 -9.62 -15.26 -41.85
N GLY A 67 -8.92 -14.12 -41.90
CA GLY A 67 -8.08 -13.65 -40.80
C GLY A 67 -8.90 -13.24 -39.58
N GLY A 68 -10.07 -12.64 -39.79
CA GLY A 68 -11.00 -12.28 -38.71
C GLY A 68 -11.58 -13.52 -38.02
N HIS A 69 -12.00 -14.53 -38.80
CA HIS A 69 -12.48 -15.80 -38.23
C HIS A 69 -11.40 -16.54 -37.43
N TYR A 70 -10.15 -16.51 -37.89
CA TYR A 70 -9.01 -17.06 -37.15
C TYR A 70 -8.79 -16.34 -35.82
N PHE A 71 -8.89 -14.99 -35.80
CA PHE A 71 -8.72 -14.17 -34.61
C PHE A 71 -9.80 -14.45 -33.55
N VAL A 72 -11.08 -14.50 -33.94
CA VAL A 72 -12.20 -14.73 -33.01
C VAL A 72 -12.16 -16.13 -32.38
N ASN A 73 -11.65 -17.14 -33.09
CA ASN A 73 -11.53 -18.51 -32.59
C ASN A 73 -10.27 -18.74 -31.74
N ASN A 74 -9.82 -17.72 -31.00
CA ASN A 74 -8.66 -17.74 -30.10
C ASN A 74 -7.34 -18.18 -30.74
N MET A 75 -7.19 -18.09 -32.07
CA MET A 75 -5.97 -18.49 -32.78
C MET A 75 -5.58 -19.98 -32.56
N VAL A 76 -6.55 -20.83 -32.20
CA VAL A 76 -6.32 -22.26 -31.86
C VAL A 76 -6.38 -23.19 -33.10
N LEU A 77 -6.94 -22.71 -34.21
CA LEU A 77 -7.11 -23.49 -35.44
C LEU A 77 -5.87 -23.42 -36.33
N ASP A 78 -5.07 -24.50 -36.34
CA ASP A 78 -4.04 -24.84 -37.33
C ASP A 78 -3.18 -23.67 -37.85
N ARG A 79 -1.97 -23.50 -37.30
CA ARG A 79 -1.04 -22.42 -37.68
C ARG A 79 -0.63 -22.46 -39.15
N ASP A 80 -0.80 -23.59 -39.83
CA ASP A 80 -0.50 -23.74 -41.27
C ASP A 80 -1.73 -23.49 -42.16
N GLY A 81 -2.87 -23.15 -41.57
CA GLY A 81 -4.12 -22.90 -42.28
C GLY A 81 -4.18 -21.54 -42.98
N PRO A 82 -5.03 -21.40 -44.02
CA PRO A 82 -5.20 -20.14 -44.75
C PRO A 82 -5.71 -18.98 -43.88
N GLY A 83 -6.33 -19.26 -42.72
CA GLY A 83 -6.75 -18.25 -41.75
C GLY A 83 -5.59 -17.54 -41.05
N TYR A 84 -4.55 -18.29 -40.64
CA TYR A 84 -3.33 -17.71 -40.05
C TYR A 84 -2.59 -16.83 -41.06
N GLY A 85 -2.45 -17.29 -42.31
CA GLY A 85 -1.84 -16.50 -43.38
C GLY A 85 -2.56 -15.18 -43.64
N ALA A 86 -3.89 -15.21 -43.73
CA ALA A 86 -4.70 -14.00 -43.88
C ALA A 86 -4.60 -13.05 -42.69
N TYR A 87 -4.55 -13.58 -41.45
CA TYR A 87 -4.33 -12.80 -40.24
C TYR A 87 -2.97 -12.09 -40.24
N MET A 88 -1.88 -12.80 -40.58
CA MET A 88 -0.54 -12.23 -40.66
C MET A 88 -0.43 -11.13 -41.72
N LEU A 89 -1.03 -11.34 -42.91
CA LEU A 89 -1.08 -10.31 -43.95
C LEU A 89 -1.81 -9.04 -43.48
N ARG A 90 -2.91 -9.18 -42.72
CA ARG A 90 -3.62 -8.02 -42.15
C ARG A 90 -2.79 -7.29 -41.10
N LEU A 91 -2.08 -8.02 -40.24
CA LEU A 91 -1.14 -7.42 -39.31
C LEU A 91 -0.05 -6.63 -40.04
N ASP A 92 0.52 -7.19 -41.12
CA ASP A 92 1.54 -6.49 -41.92
C ASP A 92 1.03 -5.18 -42.53
N ILE A 93 -0.22 -5.15 -42.99
CA ILE A 93 -0.86 -3.92 -43.47
C ILE A 93 -1.03 -2.93 -42.31
N TYR A 94 -1.54 -3.38 -41.17
CA TYR A 94 -1.81 -2.50 -40.03
C TYR A 94 -0.56 -2.03 -39.29
N LYS A 95 0.61 -2.66 -39.51
CA LYS A 95 1.90 -2.10 -39.07
C LYS A 95 2.14 -0.69 -39.63
N GLU A 96 1.59 -0.36 -40.79
CA GLU A 96 1.68 0.99 -41.35
C GLU A 96 0.96 2.03 -40.49
N ILE A 97 -0.12 1.66 -39.81
CA ILE A 97 -0.81 2.52 -38.84
C ILE A 97 0.12 2.80 -37.66
N SER A 98 0.73 1.76 -37.08
CA SER A 98 1.70 1.95 -35.99
C SER A 98 2.93 2.76 -36.42
N ALA A 99 3.39 2.61 -37.66
CA ALA A 99 4.51 3.39 -38.21
C ALA A 99 4.15 4.88 -38.34
N SER A 100 2.95 5.20 -38.83
CA SER A 100 2.43 6.57 -38.85
C SER A 100 2.29 7.16 -37.45
N LEU A 101 1.77 6.38 -36.50
CA LEU A 101 1.67 6.78 -35.09
C LEU A 101 3.06 7.03 -34.46
N ASP A 102 4.03 6.15 -34.71
CA ASP A 102 5.42 6.30 -34.25
C ASP A 102 6.07 7.57 -34.79
N TYR A 103 5.87 7.87 -36.07
CA TYR A 103 6.37 9.09 -36.68
C TYR A 103 5.81 10.34 -35.99
N LEU A 104 4.49 10.42 -35.81
CA LEU A 104 3.83 11.55 -35.15
C LEU A 104 4.23 11.67 -33.67
N TYR A 105 4.32 10.54 -32.97
CA TYR A 105 4.74 10.50 -31.57
C TYR A 105 6.18 10.99 -31.41
N SER A 106 7.07 10.65 -32.36
CA SER A 106 8.45 11.15 -32.36
C SER A 106 8.53 12.68 -32.51
N ILE A 107 7.62 13.30 -33.26
CA ILE A 107 7.54 14.76 -33.38
C ILE A 107 7.01 15.39 -32.09
N MET A 108 5.95 14.78 -31.52
CA MET A 108 5.35 15.22 -30.27
C MET A 108 6.37 15.26 -29.12
N VAL A 109 7.18 14.22 -28.98
CA VAL A 109 8.18 14.07 -27.90
C VAL A 109 9.44 14.91 -28.14
N LYS A 110 9.83 15.18 -29.38
CA LYS A 110 11.03 15.99 -29.69
C LYS A 110 10.81 17.51 -29.52
N ASN A 111 9.56 17.97 -29.54
CA ASN A 111 9.21 19.40 -29.46
C ASN A 111 8.40 19.78 -28.19
N PRO A 112 8.84 19.47 -26.96
CA PRO A 112 8.25 20.07 -25.78
C PRO A 112 8.80 21.49 -25.64
N SER A 113 8.10 22.47 -26.23
CA SER A 113 8.19 23.89 -25.87
C SER A 113 9.60 24.52 -25.93
N VAL A 114 10.12 24.80 -27.13
CA VAL A 114 11.15 25.85 -27.25
C VAL A 114 10.46 27.20 -27.17
N ILE A 115 10.33 27.74 -25.96
CA ILE A 115 10.13 29.20 -25.77
C ILE A 115 11.47 29.84 -26.14
N ILE A 116 11.63 30.22 -27.40
CA ILE A 116 12.75 31.08 -27.81
C ILE A 116 12.47 32.46 -27.18
N PRO A 117 13.33 33.00 -26.31
CA PRO A 117 13.20 34.39 -25.89
C PRO A 117 13.40 35.26 -27.13
N SER A 118 12.39 36.07 -27.46
CA SER A 118 12.40 36.99 -28.59
C SER A 118 13.68 37.84 -28.61
N ARG A 119 14.65 37.48 -29.45
CA ARG A 119 15.76 38.38 -29.80
C ARG A 119 15.19 39.46 -30.73
N PRO A 120 15.31 40.77 -30.43
CA PRO A 120 14.50 41.79 -31.09
C PRO A 120 14.80 42.08 -32.58
N ASN A 121 15.76 41.42 -33.23
CA ASN A 121 16.32 41.91 -34.49
C ASN A 121 16.51 40.81 -35.57
N LEU A 122 15.53 39.95 -35.81
CA LEU A 122 15.50 39.11 -37.01
C LEU A 122 14.20 39.34 -37.78
N ILE A 123 14.37 39.70 -39.05
CA ILE A 123 13.34 39.95 -40.06
C ILE A 123 12.35 38.76 -40.06
N PRO A 124 11.03 39.00 -39.92
CA PRO A 124 10.04 37.93 -40.03
C PRO A 124 10.02 37.43 -41.49
N GLY A 125 10.29 36.13 -41.72
CA GLY A 125 9.93 35.50 -43.00
C GLY A 125 10.89 34.52 -43.67
N ILE A 126 11.87 33.87 -43.00
CA ILE A 126 12.77 32.93 -43.72
C ILE A 126 12.90 31.51 -43.10
N LEU A 127 12.21 31.17 -42.00
CA LEU A 127 12.26 29.79 -41.44
C LEU A 127 10.91 29.23 -40.94
N GLU A 128 9.78 29.63 -41.55
CA GLU A 128 8.47 28.97 -41.32
C GLU A 128 8.18 27.92 -42.41
N ASN A 129 9.06 26.94 -42.57
CA ASN A 129 8.74 25.76 -43.36
C ASN A 129 8.12 24.70 -42.45
N SER A 130 6.77 24.64 -42.47
CA SER A 130 5.96 23.41 -42.43
C SER A 130 6.30 22.29 -41.42
N ALA A 131 6.92 22.60 -40.29
CA ALA A 131 7.12 21.61 -39.23
C ALA A 131 5.85 21.52 -38.37
N LEU A 132 5.24 20.32 -38.33
CA LEU A 132 4.10 20.03 -37.45
C LEU A 132 4.46 20.40 -36.00
N THR A 133 3.59 21.17 -35.35
CA THR A 133 3.77 21.48 -33.92
C THR A 133 3.49 20.24 -33.06
N SER A 134 3.96 20.25 -31.80
CA SER A 134 3.67 19.14 -30.86
C SER A 134 2.16 18.97 -30.64
N GLU A 135 1.43 20.08 -30.50
CA GLU A 135 -0.03 20.07 -30.33
C GLU A 135 -0.75 19.52 -31.58
N GLN A 136 -0.35 19.95 -32.78
CA GLN A 136 -0.89 19.41 -34.03
C GLN A 136 -0.63 17.90 -34.15
N SER A 137 0.57 17.46 -33.77
CA SER A 137 0.94 16.04 -33.80
C SER A 137 0.08 15.22 -32.83
N SER A 138 -0.17 15.73 -31.62
CA SER A 138 -1.06 15.10 -30.64
C SER A 138 -2.50 14.98 -31.16
N ASN A 139 -3.01 16.03 -31.82
CA ASN A 139 -4.36 16.02 -32.41
C ASN A 139 -4.47 14.98 -33.54
N LEU A 140 -3.45 14.87 -34.40
CA LEU A 140 -3.40 13.87 -35.48
C LEU A 140 -3.31 12.43 -34.93
N ILE A 141 -2.57 12.21 -33.84
CA ILE A 141 -2.53 10.92 -33.15
C ILE A 141 -3.93 10.55 -32.64
N SER A 142 -4.60 11.47 -31.93
CA SER A 142 -5.97 11.24 -31.43
C SER A 142 -6.96 11.00 -32.57
N GLU A 143 -6.85 11.74 -33.68
CA GLU A 143 -7.67 11.54 -34.89
C GLU A 143 -7.48 10.13 -35.45
N LEU A 144 -6.24 9.70 -35.70
CA LEU A 144 -5.95 8.40 -36.28
C LEU A 144 -6.44 7.26 -35.37
N ILE A 145 -6.22 7.38 -34.06
CA ILE A 145 -6.70 6.39 -33.08
C ILE A 145 -8.23 6.28 -33.12
N LYS A 146 -8.96 7.41 -33.10
CA LYS A 146 -10.43 7.42 -33.15
C LYS A 146 -10.95 6.78 -34.43
N LEU A 147 -10.33 7.07 -35.58
CA LEU A 147 -10.69 6.46 -36.86
C LEU A 147 -10.50 4.94 -36.85
N CYS A 148 -9.39 4.47 -36.29
CA CYS A 148 -9.10 3.04 -36.21
C CYS A 148 -10.01 2.31 -35.22
N ILE A 149 -10.30 2.88 -34.05
CA ILE A 149 -11.14 2.23 -33.02
C ILE A 149 -12.63 2.26 -33.39
N SER A 150 -13.04 3.21 -34.25
CA SER A 150 -14.43 3.27 -34.76
C SER A 150 -14.73 2.24 -35.85
N CYS A 151 -13.80 1.36 -36.20
CA CYS A 151 -14.00 0.35 -37.23
C CYS A 151 -14.49 -0.99 -36.63
N ASP A 152 -15.09 -1.84 -37.46
CA ASP A 152 -15.57 -3.16 -37.01
C ASP A 152 -14.46 -4.23 -37.03
N ASP A 153 -13.19 -3.83 -37.12
CA ASP A 153 -12.06 -4.74 -37.26
C ASP A 153 -11.20 -4.84 -35.99
N GLU A 154 -11.49 -5.87 -35.18
CA GLU A 154 -10.78 -6.13 -33.93
C GLU A 154 -9.26 -6.38 -34.12
N ILE A 155 -8.79 -6.79 -35.31
CA ILE A 155 -7.37 -6.96 -35.61
C ILE A 155 -6.68 -5.58 -35.71
N MET A 156 -7.34 -4.60 -36.32
CA MET A 156 -6.83 -3.22 -36.36
C MET A 156 -6.76 -2.63 -34.95
N HIS A 157 -7.80 -2.88 -34.13
CA HIS A 157 -7.85 -2.43 -32.74
C HIS A 157 -6.66 -2.98 -31.93
N THR A 158 -6.34 -4.27 -32.14
CA THR A 158 -5.21 -4.95 -31.49
C THR A 158 -3.88 -4.23 -31.77
N VAL A 159 -3.64 -3.78 -33.01
CA VAL A 159 -2.40 -3.05 -33.37
C VAL A 159 -2.34 -1.69 -32.66
N VAL A 160 -3.46 -0.97 -32.62
CA VAL A 160 -3.52 0.35 -31.96
C VAL A 160 -3.37 0.23 -30.45
N TYR A 161 -4.07 -0.72 -29.81
CA TYR A 161 -3.95 -0.94 -28.36
C TYR A 161 -2.54 -1.39 -27.97
N ARG A 162 -1.93 -2.29 -28.76
CA ARG A 162 -0.53 -2.68 -28.52
C ARG A 162 0.40 -1.48 -28.60
N TRP A 163 0.26 -0.63 -29.62
CA TRP A 163 1.05 0.58 -29.74
C TRP A 163 0.86 1.53 -28.54
N LEU A 164 -0.38 1.75 -28.10
CA LEU A 164 -0.67 2.62 -26.95
C LEU A 164 -0.05 2.10 -25.64
N ILE A 165 -0.12 0.79 -25.42
CA ILE A 165 0.47 0.11 -24.26
C ILE A 165 2.01 0.19 -24.33
N ASP A 166 2.61 -0.07 -25.49
CA ASP A 166 4.05 0.01 -25.70
C ASP A 166 4.59 1.44 -25.44
N LYS A 167 3.81 2.48 -25.78
CA LYS A 167 4.13 3.89 -25.47
C LYS A 167 3.72 4.35 -24.07
N LYS A 168 3.14 3.47 -23.25
CA LYS A 168 2.64 3.75 -21.90
C LYS A 168 1.55 4.84 -21.83
N LEU A 169 0.75 4.97 -22.88
CA LEU A 169 -0.35 5.93 -23.00
C LEU A 169 -1.65 5.36 -22.40
N ILE A 170 -1.61 5.07 -21.09
CA ILE A 170 -2.68 4.35 -20.38
C ILE A 170 -3.98 5.15 -20.38
N LYS A 171 -3.89 6.46 -20.12
CA LYS A 171 -5.06 7.35 -20.04
C LYS A 171 -5.81 7.35 -21.38
N GLU A 172 -5.07 7.55 -22.46
CA GLU A 172 -5.56 7.54 -23.83
C GLU A 172 -6.15 6.17 -24.21
N THR A 173 -5.52 5.08 -23.78
CA THR A 173 -6.01 3.72 -23.99
C THR A 173 -7.39 3.53 -23.38
N ILE A 174 -7.58 3.98 -22.14
CA ILE A 174 -8.83 3.80 -21.40
C ILE A 174 -9.91 4.73 -21.93
N GLU A 175 -9.61 6.03 -22.12
CA GLU A 175 -10.58 7.04 -22.58
C GLU A 175 -11.06 6.80 -24.02
N MET A 176 -10.18 6.33 -24.90
CA MET A 176 -10.54 6.03 -26.30
C MET A 176 -10.89 4.56 -26.51
N GLY A 177 -10.84 3.73 -25.46
CA GLY A 177 -11.11 2.31 -25.52
C GLY A 177 -12.56 2.01 -25.90
N HIS A 178 -12.76 1.09 -26.84
CA HIS A 178 -14.08 0.55 -27.20
C HIS A 178 -14.33 -0.78 -26.47
N HIS A 179 -15.48 -1.44 -26.65
CA HIS A 179 -15.76 -2.74 -26.01
C HIS A 179 -14.72 -3.82 -26.37
N SER A 180 -14.00 -3.65 -27.50
CA SER A 180 -12.92 -4.55 -27.93
C SER A 180 -11.68 -4.46 -27.03
N LEU A 181 -11.51 -3.36 -26.28
CA LEU A 181 -10.36 -3.18 -25.39
C LEU A 181 -10.37 -4.22 -24.27
N GLU A 182 -11.53 -4.47 -23.64
CA GLU A 182 -11.65 -5.49 -22.59
C GLU A 182 -11.23 -6.86 -23.10
N LYS A 183 -11.78 -7.28 -24.24
CA LYS A 183 -11.43 -8.56 -24.89
C LYS A 183 -9.93 -8.66 -25.15
N PHE A 184 -9.32 -7.59 -25.66
CA PHE A 184 -7.89 -7.53 -25.93
C PHE A 184 -7.05 -7.66 -24.65
N LEU A 185 -7.37 -6.89 -23.60
CA LEU A 185 -6.65 -6.94 -22.33
C LEU A 185 -6.79 -8.29 -21.62
N LEU A 186 -7.97 -8.92 -21.69
CA LEU A 186 -8.20 -10.27 -21.18
C LEU A 186 -7.43 -11.34 -21.98
N ALA A 187 -7.39 -11.22 -23.31
CA ALA A 187 -6.61 -12.14 -24.13
C ALA A 187 -5.11 -12.02 -23.83
N GLN A 188 -4.61 -10.79 -23.72
CA GLN A 188 -3.20 -10.52 -23.45
C GLN A 188 -2.79 -10.94 -22.03
N SER A 189 -3.65 -10.75 -21.04
CA SER A 189 -3.37 -11.17 -19.66
C SER A 189 -3.31 -12.68 -19.49
N ARG A 190 -4.01 -13.45 -20.34
CA ARG A 190 -3.96 -14.92 -20.40
C ARG A 190 -2.75 -15.45 -21.17
N CYS A 191 -2.29 -14.73 -22.19
CA CYS A 191 -1.15 -15.15 -23.01
C CYS A 191 0.19 -14.97 -22.27
N ASP A 192 0.31 -13.91 -21.48
CA ASP A 192 1.51 -13.61 -20.70
C ASP A 192 1.12 -13.34 -19.25
N ASP A 193 1.07 -14.41 -18.47
CA ASP A 193 0.65 -14.35 -17.07
C ASP A 193 1.56 -13.48 -16.21
N ASN A 194 2.83 -13.32 -16.62
CA ASN A 194 3.84 -12.55 -15.89
C ASN A 194 3.72 -11.04 -16.12
N ASN A 195 2.92 -10.61 -17.09
CA ASN A 195 2.78 -9.21 -17.46
C ASN A 195 1.88 -8.43 -16.47
N ASN A 196 2.48 -8.04 -15.34
CA ASN A 196 1.82 -7.21 -14.32
C ASN A 196 1.28 -5.90 -14.90
N TYR A 197 1.98 -5.37 -15.90
CA TYR A 197 1.59 -4.11 -16.53
C TYR A 197 0.25 -4.20 -17.25
N ILE A 198 0.03 -5.25 -18.04
CA ILE A 198 -1.27 -5.47 -18.72
C ILE A 198 -2.41 -5.65 -17.72
N LYS A 199 -2.17 -6.41 -16.65
CA LYS A 199 -3.17 -6.63 -15.59
C LYS A 199 -3.46 -5.34 -14.80
N ASP A 200 -2.48 -4.46 -14.58
CA ASP A 200 -2.71 -3.12 -14.02
C ASP A 200 -3.55 -2.24 -14.96
N VAL A 201 -3.27 -2.27 -16.26
CA VAL A 201 -4.08 -1.54 -17.27
C VAL A 201 -5.52 -2.04 -17.31
N LEU A 202 -5.73 -3.37 -17.26
CA LEU A 202 -7.06 -3.98 -17.16
C LEU A 202 -7.81 -3.52 -15.91
N CYS A 203 -7.14 -3.46 -14.76
CA CYS A 203 -7.73 -2.94 -13.54
C CYS A 203 -8.16 -1.47 -13.70
N ARG A 204 -7.30 -0.61 -14.24
CA ARG A 204 -7.64 0.81 -14.45
C ARG A 204 -8.80 1.00 -15.42
N TYR A 205 -8.90 0.13 -16.43
CA TYR A 205 -10.05 0.09 -17.33
C TYR A 205 -11.35 -0.24 -16.57
N TYR A 206 -11.33 -1.24 -15.70
CA TYR A 206 -12.49 -1.57 -14.86
C TYR A 206 -12.85 -0.47 -13.85
N GLU A 207 -11.84 0.17 -13.23
CA GLU A 207 -12.04 1.34 -12.37
C GLU A 207 -12.73 2.49 -13.13
N TYR A 208 -12.29 2.80 -14.36
CA TYR A 208 -12.86 3.86 -15.18
C TYR A 208 -14.33 3.58 -15.58
N ASN A 209 -14.65 2.32 -15.89
CA ASN A 209 -16.01 1.92 -16.27
C ASN A 209 -16.96 1.70 -15.09
N GLY A 210 -16.48 1.80 -13.85
CA GLY A 210 -17.27 1.56 -12.64
C GLY A 210 -17.46 0.08 -12.27
N ASN A 211 -16.71 -0.82 -12.91
CA ASN A 211 -16.71 -2.26 -12.65
C ASN A 211 -15.74 -2.58 -11.48
N TYR A 212 -16.05 -2.06 -10.30
CA TYR A 212 -15.12 -2.10 -9.16
C TYR A 212 -14.87 -3.50 -8.58
N ASN A 213 -15.80 -4.44 -8.77
CA ASN A 213 -15.65 -5.81 -8.27
C ASN A 213 -14.57 -6.56 -9.06
N GLU A 214 -14.66 -6.48 -10.39
CA GLU A 214 -13.73 -7.07 -11.33
C GLU A 214 -12.34 -6.44 -11.18
N ALA A 215 -12.28 -5.12 -10.97
CA ALA A 215 -11.04 -4.42 -10.63
C ALA A 215 -10.41 -4.96 -9.34
N ALA A 216 -11.20 -5.09 -8.27
CA ALA A 216 -10.71 -5.59 -6.98
C ALA A 216 -10.20 -7.04 -7.08
N GLU A 217 -10.91 -7.92 -7.79
CA GLU A 217 -10.47 -9.30 -8.01
C GLU A 217 -9.13 -9.38 -8.74
N VAL A 218 -8.96 -8.59 -9.81
CA VAL A 218 -7.67 -8.53 -10.54
C VAL A 218 -6.55 -8.01 -9.64
N LEU A 219 -6.79 -6.96 -8.84
CA LEU A 219 -5.80 -6.41 -7.91
C LEU A 219 -5.38 -7.39 -6.82
N VAL A 220 -6.34 -8.12 -6.23
CA VAL A 220 -6.06 -9.14 -5.22
C VAL A 220 -5.27 -10.29 -5.84
N SER A 221 -5.60 -10.69 -7.07
CA SER A 221 -4.85 -11.72 -7.78
C SER A 221 -3.40 -11.30 -8.07
N LEU A 222 -3.17 -10.01 -8.37
CA LEU A 222 -1.84 -9.44 -8.56
C LEU A 222 -1.04 -9.43 -7.26
N ALA A 223 -1.66 -9.02 -6.15
CA ALA A 223 -1.01 -8.96 -4.84
C ALA A 223 -0.61 -10.36 -4.32
N LYS A 224 -1.48 -11.37 -4.51
CA LYS A 224 -1.23 -12.75 -4.05
C LYS A 224 -0.20 -13.50 -4.89
N ARG A 225 0.14 -13.04 -6.09
CA ARG A 225 0.98 -13.82 -7.01
C ARG A 225 2.42 -13.95 -6.50
N PRO A 226 2.92 -15.20 -6.35
CA PRO A 226 4.31 -15.42 -5.98
C PRO A 226 5.26 -15.02 -7.11
N GLU A 227 6.49 -14.66 -6.76
CA GLU A 227 7.64 -14.46 -7.66
C GLU A 227 7.37 -13.48 -8.81
N SER A 228 6.49 -12.51 -8.58
CA SER A 228 6.02 -11.56 -9.61
C SER A 228 6.97 -10.38 -9.85
N GLY A 229 8.12 -10.35 -9.18
CA GLY A 229 9.05 -9.21 -9.15
C GLY A 229 8.49 -7.96 -8.45
N LEU A 230 7.32 -8.08 -7.81
CA LEU A 230 6.69 -7.01 -7.05
C LEU A 230 7.35 -6.88 -5.67
N THR A 231 7.48 -5.66 -5.17
CA THR A 231 7.84 -5.43 -3.77
C THR A 231 6.63 -5.61 -2.86
N LEU A 232 6.84 -5.77 -1.55
CA LEU A 232 5.76 -5.81 -0.58
C LEU A 232 4.96 -4.49 -0.55
N ASN A 233 5.62 -3.35 -0.79
CA ASN A 233 4.94 -2.05 -0.91
C ASN A 233 4.00 -2.01 -2.12
N ASP A 234 4.40 -2.59 -3.26
CA ASP A 234 3.53 -2.69 -4.44
C ASP A 234 2.31 -3.56 -4.15
N ARG A 235 2.49 -4.67 -3.43
CA ARG A 235 1.38 -5.55 -3.00
C ARG A 235 0.42 -4.83 -2.06
N LEU A 236 0.93 -4.10 -1.06
CA LEU A 236 0.12 -3.27 -0.17
C LEU A 236 -0.65 -2.19 -0.94
N MET A 237 -0.02 -1.56 -1.93
CA MET A 237 -0.68 -0.59 -2.81
C MET A 237 -1.82 -1.24 -3.59
N TYR A 238 -1.62 -2.44 -4.16
CA TYR A 238 -2.69 -3.16 -4.86
C TYR A 238 -3.83 -3.57 -3.94
N LEU A 239 -3.54 -4.09 -2.74
CA LEU A 239 -4.58 -4.43 -1.75
C LEU A 239 -5.34 -3.19 -1.26
N GLY A 240 -4.64 -2.08 -1.02
CA GLY A 240 -5.27 -0.80 -0.65
C GLY A 240 -6.18 -0.24 -1.76
N ARG A 241 -5.76 -0.37 -3.02
CA ARG A 241 -6.61 -0.03 -4.19
C ARG A 241 -7.83 -0.95 -4.28
N ALA A 242 -7.66 -2.25 -4.05
CA ALA A 242 -8.76 -3.22 -4.06
C ALA A 242 -9.79 -2.88 -2.97
N MET A 243 -9.33 -2.54 -1.76
CA MET A 243 -10.18 -2.06 -0.66
C MET A 243 -10.97 -0.82 -1.04
N ALA A 244 -10.33 0.16 -1.70
CA ALA A 244 -11.00 1.37 -2.16
C ALA A 244 -12.09 1.06 -3.21
N CYS A 245 -11.81 0.14 -4.14
CA CYS A 245 -12.77 -0.33 -5.13
C CYS A 245 -13.98 -1.04 -4.49
N LEU A 246 -13.76 -1.92 -3.51
CA LEU A 246 -14.84 -2.61 -2.82
C LEU A 246 -15.72 -1.64 -2.00
N ARG A 247 -15.11 -0.58 -1.44
CA ARG A 247 -15.82 0.45 -0.66
C ARG A 247 -16.57 1.48 -1.50
N SER A 248 -16.18 1.71 -2.76
CA SER A 248 -16.80 2.73 -3.62
C SER A 248 -18.22 2.37 -4.09
N LYS A 249 -18.61 1.09 -4.00
CA LYS A 249 -19.92 0.60 -4.43
C LYS A 249 -21.02 0.89 -3.39
N LYS A 250 -22.01 1.70 -3.77
CA LYS A 250 -23.29 1.77 -3.04
C LYS A 250 -24.13 0.50 -3.30
N LEU A 251 -24.16 -0.40 -2.32
CA LEU A 251 -25.27 -1.33 -1.97
C LEU A 251 -25.98 -2.17 -3.05
N SER A 252 -25.35 -2.59 -4.15
CA SER A 252 -26.06 -3.45 -5.13
C SER A 252 -26.11 -4.93 -4.76
N THR A 253 -25.19 -5.44 -3.92
CA THR A 253 -25.14 -6.86 -3.50
C THR A 253 -24.48 -7.00 -2.11
N PRO A 254 -25.26 -7.03 -1.01
CA PRO A 254 -24.71 -6.88 0.34
C PRO A 254 -23.93 -8.09 0.86
N THR A 255 -24.17 -9.32 0.38
CA THR A 255 -23.56 -10.52 0.98
C THR A 255 -22.19 -10.87 0.41
N LEU A 256 -22.05 -10.92 -0.93
CA LEU A 256 -20.79 -11.25 -1.61
C LEU A 256 -19.70 -10.19 -1.42
N ASN A 257 -20.08 -8.91 -1.33
CA ASN A 257 -19.11 -7.82 -1.17
C ASN A 257 -18.56 -7.74 0.25
N VAL A 258 -19.30 -8.21 1.26
CA VAL A 258 -18.86 -8.15 2.67
C VAL A 258 -17.80 -9.22 2.95
N THR A 259 -17.94 -10.41 2.37
CA THR A 259 -16.93 -11.46 2.48
C THR A 259 -15.65 -11.06 1.78
N SER A 260 -15.72 -10.59 0.53
CA SER A 260 -14.52 -10.16 -0.21
C SER A 260 -13.84 -8.96 0.44
N LEU A 261 -14.60 -8.00 1.00
CA LEU A 261 -14.02 -6.87 1.73
C LEU A 261 -13.25 -7.36 2.98
N ARG A 262 -13.85 -8.27 3.75
CA ARG A 262 -13.17 -8.85 4.93
C ARG A 262 -11.93 -9.63 4.52
N ASP A 263 -12.00 -10.45 3.48
CA ASP A 263 -10.86 -11.22 2.98
C ASP A 263 -9.69 -10.30 2.58
N VAL A 264 -9.97 -9.16 1.94
CA VAL A 264 -8.93 -8.19 1.56
C VAL A 264 -8.41 -7.42 2.77
N GLU A 265 -9.27 -7.09 3.73
CA GLU A 265 -8.88 -6.45 5.00
C GLU A 265 -7.94 -7.35 5.82
N ASP A 266 -8.27 -8.64 5.96
CA ASP A 266 -7.44 -9.62 6.64
C ASP A 266 -6.07 -9.76 5.93
N LEU A 267 -6.07 -9.83 4.59
CA LEU A 267 -4.83 -9.87 3.80
C LEU A 267 -3.98 -8.60 3.95
N LEU A 268 -4.62 -7.43 4.04
CA LEU A 268 -3.93 -6.17 4.25
C LEU A 268 -3.21 -6.17 5.60
N GLN A 269 -3.89 -6.58 6.66
CA GLN A 269 -3.30 -6.65 8.00
C GLN A 269 -2.11 -7.62 8.05
N VAL A 270 -2.22 -8.78 7.38
CA VAL A 270 -1.11 -9.74 7.28
C VAL A 270 0.07 -9.14 6.49
N ALA A 271 -0.20 -8.46 5.38
CA ALA A 271 0.82 -7.79 4.58
C ALA A 271 1.51 -6.63 5.34
N GLU A 272 0.79 -5.93 6.20
CA GLU A 272 1.32 -4.88 7.08
C GLU A 272 2.27 -5.46 8.14
N ILE A 273 1.92 -6.60 8.76
CA ILE A 273 2.85 -7.32 9.65
C ILE A 273 4.09 -7.78 8.89
N GLN A 274 3.91 -8.35 7.70
CA GLN A 274 5.04 -8.78 6.88
C GLN A 274 5.97 -7.61 6.54
N LYS A 275 5.41 -6.41 6.35
CA LYS A 275 6.18 -5.18 6.12
C LYS A 275 6.89 -4.73 7.37
N MET A 276 6.24 -4.77 8.52
CA MET A 276 6.86 -4.50 9.81
C MET A 276 8.08 -5.42 10.04
N ILE A 277 7.95 -6.72 9.76
CA ILE A 277 9.07 -7.68 9.82
C ILE A 277 10.20 -7.25 8.88
N LEU A 278 9.88 -6.88 7.64
CA LEU A 278 10.86 -6.42 6.67
C LEU A 278 11.61 -5.16 7.16
N ASP A 279 10.90 -4.17 7.68
CA ASP A 279 11.48 -2.91 8.18
C ASP A 279 12.36 -3.15 9.43
N LEU A 280 11.96 -4.05 10.33
CA LEU A 280 12.77 -4.47 11.48
C LEU A 280 14.04 -5.23 11.08
N LEU A 281 13.98 -6.07 10.04
CA LEU A 281 15.15 -6.77 9.49
C LEU A 281 16.11 -5.82 8.76
N LEU A 282 15.58 -4.80 8.08
CA LEU A 282 16.40 -3.78 7.42
C LEU A 282 17.17 -2.93 8.44
N SER A 283 16.51 -2.51 9.51
CA SER A 283 17.07 -1.67 10.58
C SER A 283 18.04 -2.42 11.51
N SER A 284 17.91 -3.73 11.67
CA SER A 284 18.82 -4.54 12.50
C SER A 284 20.12 -4.89 11.77
N GLN A 285 21.24 -5.00 12.49
CA GLN A 285 22.56 -5.37 11.96
C GLN A 285 22.70 -6.91 11.75
N ILE A 286 21.67 -7.57 11.23
CA ILE A 286 21.69 -9.03 11.02
C ILE A 286 22.48 -9.38 9.75
N ASN A 287 23.42 -10.33 9.84
CA ASN A 287 24.16 -10.87 8.70
C ASN A 287 23.27 -11.81 7.87
N GLY A 288 23.27 -11.69 6.53
CA GLY A 288 22.44 -12.53 5.62
C GLY A 288 21.18 -11.87 5.04
N LYS A 289 21.14 -10.52 4.99
CA LYS A 289 19.96 -9.72 4.61
C LYS A 289 19.30 -10.00 3.25
N PRO A 290 20.01 -10.20 2.11
CA PRO A 290 19.36 -10.13 0.80
C PRO A 290 18.40 -11.30 0.57
N ASP A 291 18.78 -12.52 0.91
CA ASP A 291 17.98 -13.71 0.63
C ASP A 291 16.65 -13.70 1.41
N ILE A 292 16.66 -13.20 2.66
CA ILE A 292 15.47 -13.10 3.51
C ILE A 292 14.55 -11.98 3.01
N ILE A 293 15.12 -10.85 2.58
CA ILE A 293 14.38 -9.73 2.00
C ILE A 293 13.71 -10.15 0.68
N ASP A 294 14.44 -10.85 -0.18
CA ASP A 294 13.89 -11.35 -1.45
C ASP A 294 12.78 -12.37 -1.20
N LYS A 295 12.95 -13.24 -0.20
CA LYS A 295 11.90 -14.17 0.22
C LYS A 295 10.66 -13.45 0.74
N LEU A 296 10.81 -12.44 1.60
CA LEU A 296 9.69 -11.62 2.09
C LEU A 296 9.01 -10.79 0.98
N ASN A 297 9.74 -10.44 -0.09
CA ASN A 297 9.16 -9.79 -1.27
C ASN A 297 8.64 -10.80 -2.31
N SER A 298 8.80 -12.11 -2.11
CA SER A 298 8.41 -13.10 -3.12
C SER A 298 6.90 -13.37 -3.13
N CYS A 299 6.26 -13.45 -1.96
CA CYS A 299 4.83 -13.72 -1.80
C CYS A 299 4.28 -13.17 -0.47
N LEU A 300 2.97 -13.23 -0.29
CA LEU A 300 2.32 -12.98 1.00
C LEU A 300 2.28 -14.29 1.79
N PHE A 301 2.86 -14.28 2.99
CA PHE A 301 2.88 -15.43 3.89
C PHE A 301 1.67 -15.44 4.82
N THR A 302 1.39 -16.59 5.41
CA THR A 302 0.41 -16.71 6.51
C THR A 302 1.01 -16.24 7.84
N LEU A 303 0.17 -15.88 8.81
CA LEU A 303 0.63 -15.48 10.15
C LEU A 303 1.52 -16.53 10.83
N GLY A 304 1.19 -17.81 10.70
CA GLY A 304 2.00 -18.90 11.28
C GLY A 304 3.37 -19.06 10.62
N GLU A 305 3.44 -18.86 9.30
CA GLU A 305 4.72 -18.85 8.57
C GLU A 305 5.55 -17.62 8.92
N LEU A 306 4.92 -16.44 9.02
CA LEU A 306 5.59 -15.22 9.48
C LEU A 306 6.18 -15.39 10.88
N TYR A 307 5.45 -16.07 11.78
CA TYR A 307 5.92 -16.36 13.12
C TYR A 307 7.13 -17.30 13.13
N SER A 308 6.94 -18.52 12.61
CA SER A 308 7.93 -19.61 12.69
C SER A 308 9.15 -19.42 11.79
N SER A 309 8.98 -18.81 10.63
CA SER A 309 10.06 -18.70 9.63
C SER A 309 10.85 -17.39 9.72
N PHE A 310 10.30 -16.36 10.36
CA PHE A 310 10.92 -15.03 10.40
C PHE A 310 10.95 -14.42 11.81
N ALA A 311 9.80 -14.32 12.49
CA ALA A 311 9.72 -13.58 13.74
C ALA A 311 10.45 -14.27 14.91
N GLU A 312 10.31 -15.59 15.05
CA GLU A 312 10.99 -16.40 16.08
C GLU A 312 12.50 -16.54 15.82
N PRO A 313 12.97 -16.95 14.62
CA PRO A 313 14.41 -17.16 14.37
C PRO A 313 15.26 -15.89 14.47
N HIS A 314 14.66 -14.71 14.23
CA HIS A 314 15.34 -13.42 14.29
C HIS A 314 15.03 -12.64 15.58
N SER A 315 14.35 -13.24 16.56
CA SER A 315 13.99 -12.61 17.83
C SER A 315 13.28 -11.26 17.66
N LEU A 316 12.35 -11.19 16.70
CA LEU A 316 11.56 -9.99 16.40
C LEU A 316 10.29 -9.95 17.25
N TRP A 317 10.45 -9.67 18.54
CA TRP A 317 9.36 -9.77 19.52
C TRP A 317 8.19 -8.82 19.25
N GLU A 318 8.44 -7.62 18.71
CA GLU A 318 7.36 -6.69 18.33
C GLU A 318 6.47 -7.27 17.22
N ALA A 319 7.08 -7.93 16.23
CA ALA A 319 6.35 -8.63 15.19
C ALA A 319 5.61 -9.87 15.76
N GLN A 320 6.21 -10.58 16.72
CA GLN A 320 5.55 -11.69 17.41
C GLN A 320 4.28 -11.22 18.15
N LEU A 321 4.33 -10.10 18.89
CA LEU A 321 3.16 -9.52 19.55
C LEU A 321 2.07 -9.12 18.54
N ALA A 322 2.46 -8.47 17.44
CA ALA A 322 1.52 -8.09 16.38
C ALA A 322 0.82 -9.32 15.77
N ILE A 323 1.56 -10.41 15.53
CA ILE A 323 1.01 -11.67 15.01
C ILE A 323 0.02 -12.30 16.01
N LEU A 324 0.38 -12.35 17.30
CA LEU A 324 -0.48 -12.91 18.35
C LEU A 324 -1.77 -12.11 18.51
N GLN A 325 -1.70 -10.78 18.40
CA GLN A 325 -2.87 -9.92 18.43
C GLN A 325 -3.82 -10.19 17.26
N LEU A 326 -3.29 -10.24 16.02
CA LEU A 326 -4.13 -10.49 14.85
C LEU A 326 -4.72 -11.91 14.82
N SER A 327 -3.98 -12.89 15.31
CA SER A 327 -4.47 -14.27 15.40
C SER A 327 -5.44 -14.52 16.56
N ASN A 328 -5.63 -13.55 17.45
CA ASN A 328 -6.37 -13.70 18.72
C ASN A 328 -5.89 -14.93 19.52
N HIS A 329 -4.58 -15.21 19.51
CA HIS A 329 -4.00 -16.31 20.26
C HIS A 329 -3.97 -15.96 21.76
N ASP A 330 -4.51 -16.85 22.60
CA ASP A 330 -4.57 -16.67 24.05
C ASP A 330 -3.53 -17.56 24.74
N ASP A 331 -2.28 -17.14 24.67
CA ASP A 331 -1.17 -17.74 25.43
C ASP A 331 -0.46 -16.66 26.24
N ARG A 332 -0.88 -16.56 27.50
CA ARG A 332 -0.38 -15.53 28.42
C ARG A 332 1.07 -15.75 28.81
N GLU A 333 1.52 -17.00 28.90
CA GLU A 333 2.91 -17.29 29.27
C GLU A 333 3.85 -16.83 28.16
N LEU A 334 3.50 -17.14 26.91
CA LEU A 334 4.25 -16.69 25.75
C LEU A 334 4.24 -15.15 25.64
N VAL A 335 3.09 -14.50 25.78
CA VAL A 335 2.99 -13.03 25.74
C VAL A 335 3.89 -12.39 26.82
N ASN A 336 3.86 -12.92 28.03
CA ASN A 336 4.68 -12.44 29.14
C ASN A 336 6.18 -12.62 28.88
N GLN A 337 6.60 -13.75 28.32
CA GLN A 337 7.99 -13.97 27.90
C GLN A 337 8.43 -13.01 26.79
N ILE A 338 7.56 -12.71 25.83
CA ILE A 338 7.85 -11.78 24.73
C ILE A 338 8.04 -10.36 25.27
N TRP A 339 7.16 -9.88 26.16
CA TRP A 339 7.32 -8.60 26.83
C TRP A 339 8.60 -8.53 27.67
N GLU A 340 8.96 -9.64 28.32
CA GLU A 340 10.20 -9.71 29.08
C GLU A 340 11.43 -9.54 28.20
N ASN A 341 11.47 -10.25 27.08
CA ASN A 341 12.57 -10.16 26.13
C ASN A 341 12.68 -8.77 25.46
N ILE A 342 11.55 -8.13 25.15
CA ILE A 342 11.52 -6.74 24.63
C ILE A 342 12.23 -5.81 25.60
N LEU A 343 11.85 -5.85 26.88
CA LEU A 343 12.40 -4.95 27.87
C LEU A 343 13.87 -5.23 28.17
N LEU A 344 14.25 -6.51 28.25
CA LEU A 344 15.65 -6.89 28.46
C LEU A 344 16.55 -6.39 27.33
N LYS A 345 16.15 -6.56 26.05
CA LYS A 345 16.93 -6.02 24.92
C LYS A 345 16.99 -4.51 24.92
N VAL A 346 15.89 -3.82 25.22
CA VAL A 346 15.92 -2.35 25.30
C VAL A 346 16.94 -1.88 26.32
N VAL A 347 17.04 -2.56 27.46
CA VAL A 347 18.04 -2.26 28.50
C VAL A 347 19.47 -2.61 28.07
N GLU A 348 19.63 -3.69 27.30
CA GLU A 348 20.92 -4.14 26.74
C GLU A 348 21.43 -3.19 25.65
N ASP A 349 20.57 -2.82 24.69
CA ASP A 349 20.87 -1.89 23.59
C ASP A 349 21.27 -0.49 24.10
N CYS A 350 20.84 -0.12 25.31
CA CYS A 350 21.25 1.12 25.97
C CYS A 350 22.73 1.13 26.43
N GLY A 351 23.47 0.03 26.37
CA GLY A 351 24.91 -0.01 26.68
C GLY A 351 25.27 0.57 28.06
N ASP A 352 26.24 1.47 28.15
CA ASP A 352 26.69 2.13 29.40
C ASP A 352 25.95 3.45 29.72
N ILE A 353 24.80 3.71 29.08
CA ILE A 353 23.98 4.88 29.40
C ILE A 353 23.55 4.82 30.88
N GLY A 354 23.52 5.98 31.55
CA GLY A 354 23.14 6.09 32.96
C GLY A 354 21.82 5.38 33.27
N LYS A 355 21.75 4.69 34.42
CA LYS A 355 20.64 3.79 34.77
C LYS A 355 19.25 4.44 34.69
N HIS A 356 19.14 5.73 35.05
CA HIS A 356 17.90 6.51 34.95
C HIS A 356 17.43 6.69 33.50
N ASN A 357 18.35 7.01 32.59
CA ASN A 357 18.05 7.13 31.16
C ASN A 357 17.62 5.80 30.54
N LYS A 358 18.18 4.66 31.01
CA LYS A 358 17.73 3.32 30.57
C LYS A 358 16.25 3.07 30.91
N MET A 359 15.84 3.46 32.12
CA MET A 359 14.45 3.33 32.56
C MET A 359 13.51 4.21 31.74
N THR A 360 13.91 5.46 31.48
CA THR A 360 13.14 6.38 30.63
C THR A 360 12.93 5.82 29.23
N ILE A 361 13.96 5.25 28.60
CA ILE A 361 13.87 4.63 27.27
C ILE A 361 12.94 3.41 27.29
N ALA A 362 13.02 2.57 28.32
CA ALA A 362 12.11 1.42 28.48
C ALA A 362 10.65 1.85 28.61
N LEU A 363 10.37 2.90 29.39
CA LEU A 363 9.03 3.46 29.54
C LEU A 363 8.51 4.11 28.26
N GLU A 364 9.35 4.84 27.53
CA GLU A 364 9.01 5.39 26.22
C GLU A 364 8.69 4.28 25.21
N LYS A 365 9.46 3.18 25.23
CA LYS A 365 9.18 2.03 24.36
C LYS A 365 7.82 1.41 24.67
N ILE A 366 7.47 1.23 25.95
CA ILE A 366 6.13 0.73 26.33
C ILE A 366 5.03 1.69 25.91
N LYS A 367 5.22 3.01 26.10
CA LYS A 367 4.24 4.01 25.61
C LYS A 367 4.03 3.88 24.10
N SER A 368 5.10 3.67 23.33
CA SER A 368 5.00 3.50 21.88
C SER A 368 4.25 2.22 21.49
N LEU A 369 4.51 1.11 22.18
CA LEU A 369 3.86 -0.18 21.91
C LEU A 369 2.42 -0.23 22.40
N ALA A 370 2.08 0.49 23.46
CA ALA A 370 0.72 0.52 23.96
C ALA A 370 -0.25 1.30 23.05
N ASN A 371 0.28 2.13 22.13
CA ASN A 371 -0.53 2.73 21.07
C ASN A 371 -0.99 1.69 20.03
N SER A 372 -0.19 0.64 19.78
CA SER A 372 -0.56 -0.44 18.85
C SER A 372 -1.25 -1.62 19.55
N HIS A 373 -0.90 -1.87 20.81
CA HIS A 373 -1.44 -2.94 21.64
C HIS A 373 -2.26 -2.36 22.79
N PRO A 374 -3.60 -2.25 22.67
CA PRO A 374 -4.41 -1.64 23.72
C PRO A 374 -4.36 -2.48 25.01
N ILE A 375 -4.45 -1.81 26.17
CA ILE A 375 -4.33 -2.42 27.51
C ILE A 375 -5.34 -3.56 27.75
N ASN A 376 -6.50 -3.53 27.08
CA ASN A 376 -7.54 -4.56 27.21
C ASN A 376 -7.37 -5.74 26.23
N SER A 377 -6.26 -5.82 25.51
CA SER A 377 -5.97 -6.92 24.56
C SER A 377 -5.41 -8.14 25.29
N SER A 378 -5.58 -9.34 24.71
CA SER A 378 -4.91 -10.57 25.17
C SER A 378 -3.38 -10.47 25.12
N THR A 379 -2.86 -9.53 24.33
CA THR A 379 -1.43 -9.26 24.17
C THR A 379 -0.85 -8.26 25.17
N PHE A 380 -1.64 -7.71 26.09
CA PHE A 380 -1.17 -6.77 27.11
C PHE A 380 -1.64 -7.19 28.51
N ASP A 381 -0.81 -7.95 29.22
CA ASP A 381 -1.07 -8.28 30.62
C ASP A 381 -0.62 -7.12 31.52
N LEU A 382 -1.58 -6.26 31.88
CA LEU A 382 -1.32 -5.08 32.73
C LEU A 382 -0.68 -5.46 34.06
N GLU A 383 -1.05 -6.59 34.67
CA GLU A 383 -0.48 -7.01 35.95
C GLU A 383 0.98 -7.43 35.79
N TYR A 384 1.27 -8.28 34.80
CA TYR A 384 2.62 -8.77 34.56
C TYR A 384 3.56 -7.64 34.15
N ILE A 385 3.16 -6.82 33.18
CA ILE A 385 3.99 -5.72 32.66
C ILE A 385 4.27 -4.69 33.76
N THR A 386 3.28 -4.33 34.58
CA THR A 386 3.49 -3.40 35.71
C THR A 386 4.46 -3.99 36.72
N THR A 387 4.29 -5.26 37.08
CA THR A 387 5.18 -5.95 38.02
C THR A 387 6.61 -6.01 37.50
N MET A 388 6.78 -6.31 36.22
CA MET A 388 8.09 -6.39 35.59
C MET A 388 8.77 -5.02 35.51
N LEU A 389 8.04 -3.97 35.14
CA LEU A 389 8.61 -2.62 35.10
C LEU A 389 9.02 -2.12 36.47
N GLU A 390 8.25 -2.40 37.51
CA GLU A 390 8.65 -2.06 38.86
C GLU A 390 9.91 -2.80 39.29
N TYR A 391 10.05 -4.05 38.87
CA TYR A 391 11.26 -4.82 39.15
C TYR A 391 12.47 -4.23 38.42
N LEU A 392 12.31 -3.83 37.16
CA LEU A 392 13.34 -3.12 36.41
C LEU A 392 13.67 -1.75 37.02
N ASN A 393 12.66 -0.98 37.44
CA ASN A 393 12.81 0.32 38.09
C ASN A 393 13.62 0.20 39.38
N CYS A 394 13.30 -0.81 40.20
CA CYS A 394 14.00 -1.11 41.44
C CYS A 394 15.48 -1.45 41.21
N ASN A 395 15.80 -2.23 40.16
CA ASN A 395 17.18 -2.59 39.83
C ASN A 395 17.99 -1.43 39.21
N LEU A 396 17.33 -0.57 38.44
CA LEU A 396 17.94 0.59 37.78
C LEU A 396 18.01 1.82 38.69
N GLY A 397 17.24 1.86 39.77
CA GLY A 397 17.17 3.00 40.69
C GLY A 397 16.52 4.23 40.03
N GLY A 398 15.47 4.01 39.23
CA GLY A 398 14.66 5.10 38.66
C GLY A 398 13.70 5.71 39.68
N ASP A 399 13.00 6.77 39.28
CA ASP A 399 12.10 7.48 40.20
C ASP A 399 10.89 6.61 40.57
N LEU A 400 10.39 6.80 41.79
CA LEU A 400 9.23 6.06 42.32
C LEU A 400 7.94 6.32 41.53
N GLU A 401 7.87 7.45 40.83
CA GLU A 401 6.67 7.87 40.10
C GLU A 401 6.59 7.32 38.68
N SER A 402 7.73 6.91 38.10
CA SER A 402 7.85 6.74 36.65
C SER A 402 6.97 5.64 36.05
N VAL A 403 6.79 4.53 36.76
CA VAL A 403 6.08 3.35 36.25
C VAL A 403 4.56 3.56 36.31
N TYR A 404 4.01 3.90 37.48
CA TYR A 404 2.55 4.11 37.57
C TYR A 404 2.10 5.34 36.76
N THR A 405 2.88 6.42 36.69
CA THR A 405 2.53 7.59 35.85
C THR A 405 2.51 7.21 34.36
N THR A 406 3.43 6.36 33.93
CA THR A 406 3.45 5.83 32.56
C THR A 406 2.22 4.97 32.29
N MET A 407 1.84 4.07 33.20
CA MET A 407 0.63 3.26 33.06
C MET A 407 -0.65 4.10 33.00
N LEU A 408 -0.76 5.13 33.85
CA LEU A 408 -1.86 6.08 33.81
C LEU A 408 -1.91 6.86 32.50
N THR A 409 -0.75 7.27 31.97
CA THR A 409 -0.64 7.98 30.68
C THR A 409 -1.12 7.14 29.51
N ILE A 410 -0.86 5.83 29.56
CA ILE A 410 -1.30 4.87 28.53
C ILE A 410 -2.81 4.60 28.64
N GLY A 411 -3.44 4.96 29.76
CA GLY A 411 -4.89 4.82 29.98
C GLY A 411 -5.28 3.69 30.93
N ALA A 412 -4.35 3.16 31.73
CA ALA A 412 -4.67 2.16 32.73
C ALA A 412 -5.54 2.77 33.86
N PRO A 413 -6.62 2.09 34.30
CA PRO A 413 -7.44 2.59 35.40
C PRO A 413 -6.66 2.54 36.71
N ILE A 414 -6.72 3.62 37.48
CA ILE A 414 -6.04 3.69 38.79
C ILE A 414 -6.52 2.58 39.74
N GLU A 415 -7.79 2.20 39.69
CA GLU A 415 -8.34 1.10 40.49
C GLU A 415 -7.64 -0.24 40.19
N SER A 416 -7.32 -0.47 38.91
CA SER A 416 -6.60 -1.67 38.49
C SER A 416 -5.16 -1.63 38.98
N LEU A 417 -4.49 -0.48 38.87
CA LEU A 417 -3.14 -0.31 39.41
C LEU A 417 -3.08 -0.53 40.93
N VAL A 418 -4.02 0.04 41.70
CA VAL A 418 -4.09 -0.18 43.16
C VAL A 418 -4.28 -1.66 43.49
N THR A 419 -5.10 -2.37 42.72
CA THR A 419 -5.31 -3.81 42.88
C THR A 419 -4.03 -4.60 42.56
N ILE A 420 -3.32 -4.23 41.50
CA ILE A 420 -2.04 -4.82 41.10
C ILE A 420 -0.98 -4.59 42.19
N TYR A 421 -0.80 -3.35 42.66
CA TYR A 421 0.15 -3.06 43.74
C TYR A 421 -0.20 -3.78 45.04
N LYS A 422 -1.49 -3.92 45.37
CA LYS A 422 -1.94 -4.75 46.50
C LYS A 422 -1.51 -6.20 46.32
N LYS A 423 -1.63 -6.76 45.12
CA LYS A 423 -1.20 -8.13 44.81
C LYS A 423 0.32 -8.29 44.83
N ILE A 424 1.08 -7.37 44.24
CA ILE A 424 2.55 -7.35 44.28
C ILE A 424 3.02 -7.35 45.74
N TYR A 425 2.47 -6.45 46.57
CA TYR A 425 2.84 -6.33 47.97
C TYR A 425 2.45 -7.56 48.80
N SER A 426 1.25 -8.12 48.57
CA SER A 426 0.76 -9.29 49.32
C SER A 426 1.47 -10.59 48.95
N THR A 427 1.94 -10.72 47.71
CA THR A 427 2.67 -11.91 47.22
C THR A 427 4.04 -12.04 47.90
N ASN A 428 4.61 -10.95 48.41
CA ASN A 428 5.90 -10.90 49.11
C ASN A 428 7.00 -11.68 48.38
N ASP A 429 7.15 -11.40 47.09
CA ASP A 429 8.08 -12.11 46.22
C ASP A 429 9.54 -11.91 46.72
N PRO A 430 10.31 -12.98 46.93
CA PRO A 430 11.71 -12.91 47.37
C PRO A 430 12.62 -12.03 46.49
N ARG A 431 12.24 -11.78 45.23
CA ARG A 431 12.95 -10.89 44.31
C ARG A 431 13.09 -9.47 44.87
N TRP A 432 12.06 -8.95 45.53
CA TRP A 432 12.09 -7.61 46.13
C TRP A 432 13.02 -7.54 47.34
N GLN A 433 13.21 -8.65 48.06
CA GLN A 433 14.05 -8.70 49.26
C GLN A 433 15.53 -8.53 48.98
N LYS A 434 15.97 -8.86 47.74
CA LYS A 434 17.37 -8.74 47.33
C LYS A 434 17.76 -7.34 46.88
N THR A 435 16.82 -6.56 46.37
CA THR A 435 17.10 -5.24 45.75
C THR A 435 16.71 -4.09 46.68
N SER A 436 15.44 -4.04 47.13
CA SER A 436 14.94 -3.07 48.12
C SER A 436 13.61 -3.55 48.70
N GLU A 437 13.64 -3.99 49.96
CA GLU A 437 12.44 -4.49 50.67
C GLU A 437 11.33 -3.44 50.83
N LEU A 438 11.64 -2.15 50.67
CA LEU A 438 10.71 -1.04 50.87
C LEU A 438 10.27 -0.35 49.57
N HIS A 439 10.84 -0.71 48.40
CA HIS A 439 10.53 -0.06 47.12
C HIS A 439 9.03 -0.03 46.81
N VAL A 440 8.36 -1.20 46.85
CA VAL A 440 6.93 -1.31 46.55
C VAL A 440 6.09 -0.47 47.51
N LEU A 441 6.49 -0.38 48.78
CA LEU A 441 5.81 0.45 49.77
C LEU A 441 5.95 1.95 49.43
N GLU A 442 7.16 2.39 49.09
CA GLU A 442 7.43 3.78 48.72
C GLU A 442 6.67 4.18 47.45
N VAL A 443 6.57 3.27 46.47
CA VAL A 443 5.72 3.44 45.28
C VAL A 443 4.24 3.56 45.65
N ILE A 444 3.71 2.71 46.55
CA ILE A 444 2.33 2.81 47.03
C ILE A 444 2.05 4.15 47.72
N MET A 445 2.99 4.62 48.55
CA MET A 445 2.87 5.93 49.19
C MET A 445 2.90 7.07 48.18
N SER A 446 3.76 6.98 47.16
CA SER A 446 3.86 7.94 46.08
C SER A 446 2.58 7.96 45.21
N LEU A 447 2.04 6.79 44.85
CA LEU A 447 0.74 6.66 44.16
C LEU A 447 -0.41 7.28 44.96
N ALA A 448 -0.43 7.07 46.27
CA ALA A 448 -1.45 7.66 47.15
C ALA A 448 -1.33 9.20 47.22
N ARG A 449 -0.11 9.74 47.28
CA ARG A 449 0.11 11.20 47.19
C ARG A 449 -0.31 11.75 45.84
N TYR A 450 0.01 11.06 44.75
CA TYR A 450 -0.40 11.44 43.41
C TYR A 450 -1.94 11.50 43.29
N TYR A 451 -2.65 10.51 43.85
CA TYR A 451 -4.11 10.53 43.92
C TYR A 451 -4.64 11.73 44.72
N LEU A 452 -4.08 11.99 45.91
CA LEU A 452 -4.47 13.13 46.77
C LEU A 452 -4.23 14.50 46.11
N GLN A 453 -3.18 14.64 45.32
CA GLN A 453 -2.89 15.89 44.60
C GLN A 453 -3.79 16.09 43.37
N ASN A 454 -4.37 15.02 42.83
CA ASN A 454 -5.10 15.03 41.56
C ASN A 454 -6.54 14.52 41.68
N VAL A 455 -7.15 14.61 42.87
CA VAL A 455 -8.51 14.10 43.16
C VAL A 455 -9.56 14.64 42.17
N ASP A 456 -9.34 15.84 41.65
CA ASP A 456 -10.24 16.48 40.68
C ASP A 456 -10.29 15.81 39.31
N LEU A 457 -9.32 14.95 38.97
CA LEU A 457 -9.32 14.20 37.70
C LEU A 457 -10.48 13.20 37.60
N TRP A 458 -11.07 12.78 38.72
CA TRP A 458 -12.21 11.86 38.74
C TRP A 458 -13.50 12.63 38.99
N PRO A 459 -14.43 12.76 38.03
CA PRO A 459 -15.63 13.59 38.22
C PRO A 459 -16.68 12.96 39.17
N SER A 460 -16.65 11.63 39.34
CA SER A 460 -17.63 10.92 40.18
C SER A 460 -17.17 10.82 41.64
N GLY A 461 -17.96 11.38 42.56
CA GLY A 461 -17.71 11.25 44.01
C GLY A 461 -17.68 9.80 44.51
N MET A 462 -18.45 8.91 43.87
CA MET A 462 -18.43 7.47 44.19
C MET A 462 -17.12 6.80 43.79
N GLN A 463 -16.56 7.14 42.62
CA GLN A 463 -15.26 6.64 42.18
C GLN A 463 -14.13 7.16 43.07
N ARG A 464 -14.14 8.47 43.40
CA ARG A 464 -13.18 9.06 44.35
C ARG A 464 -13.17 8.30 45.67
N ARG A 465 -14.36 8.08 46.25
CA ARG A 465 -14.48 7.36 47.51
C ARG A 465 -13.97 5.92 47.39
N SER A 466 -14.32 5.21 46.31
CA SER A 466 -13.88 3.83 46.10
C SER A 466 -12.36 3.70 45.98
N ILE A 467 -11.71 4.58 45.22
CA ILE A 467 -10.24 4.58 45.07
C ILE A 467 -9.58 4.90 46.41
N ALA A 468 -10.09 5.91 47.13
CA ALA A 468 -9.57 6.32 48.42
C ALA A 468 -9.65 5.19 49.47
N VAL A 469 -10.76 4.45 49.52
CA VAL A 469 -10.93 3.28 50.39
C VAL A 469 -9.91 2.20 50.06
N ASN A 470 -9.75 1.84 48.78
CA ASN A 470 -8.81 0.80 48.36
C ASN A 470 -7.34 1.16 48.67
N LEU A 471 -6.95 2.43 48.48
CA LEU A 471 -5.63 2.94 48.87
C LEU A 471 -5.46 2.94 50.39
N PHE A 472 -6.48 3.35 51.14
CA PHE A 472 -6.45 3.35 52.59
C PHE A 472 -6.24 1.93 53.15
N ASP A 473 -6.99 0.95 52.64
CA ASP A 473 -6.87 -0.46 53.03
C ASP A 473 -5.48 -1.01 52.70
N LEU A 474 -4.93 -0.67 51.52
CA LEU A 474 -3.59 -1.08 51.13
C LEU A 474 -2.52 -0.48 52.07
N LEU A 475 -2.66 0.80 52.45
CA LEU A 475 -1.76 1.46 53.39
C LEU A 475 -1.89 0.90 54.81
N VAL A 476 -3.07 0.41 55.22
CA VAL A 476 -3.24 -0.34 56.49
C VAL A 476 -2.43 -1.63 56.47
N ILE A 477 -2.50 -2.40 55.38
CA ILE A 477 -1.72 -3.64 55.23
C ILE A 477 -0.22 -3.32 55.31
N CYS A 478 0.22 -2.31 54.58
CA CYS A 478 1.59 -1.81 54.59
C CYS A 478 2.08 -1.40 56.00
N GLN A 479 1.24 -0.66 56.73
CA GLN A 479 1.56 -0.19 58.08
C GLN A 479 1.75 -1.34 59.08
N ASN A 480 0.91 -2.38 59.01
CA ASN A 480 1.04 -3.55 59.87
C ASN A 480 2.37 -4.28 59.65
N VAL A 481 2.80 -4.40 58.39
CA VAL A 481 4.10 -4.99 58.04
C VAL A 481 5.25 -4.11 58.53
N LEU A 482 5.18 -2.79 58.36
CA LEU A 482 6.18 -1.85 58.89
C LEU A 482 6.32 -1.92 60.40
N TYR A 483 5.22 -1.97 61.17
CA TYR A 483 5.31 -2.12 62.63
C TYR A 483 5.86 -3.49 63.06
N SER A 484 5.68 -4.53 62.25
CA SER A 484 6.21 -5.86 62.57
C SER A 484 7.71 -5.98 62.28
N ARG A 485 8.21 -5.42 61.16
CA ARG A 485 9.59 -5.62 60.67
C ARG A 485 10.50 -4.38 60.76
N PHE A 486 9.94 -3.17 60.77
CA PHE A 486 10.68 -1.89 60.65
C PHE A 486 10.14 -0.80 61.62
N LYS A 487 10.12 -1.12 62.92
CA LYS A 487 9.50 -0.28 63.97
C LYS A 487 9.98 1.18 64.07
N HIS A 488 11.16 1.50 63.51
CA HIS A 488 11.76 2.84 63.56
C HIS A 488 11.87 3.50 62.19
N SER A 489 11.17 3.00 61.17
CA SER A 489 11.22 3.59 59.83
C SER A 489 10.49 4.96 59.79
N PRO A 490 11.10 6.02 59.23
CA PRO A 490 10.44 7.32 59.04
C PRO A 490 9.24 7.24 58.08
N LEU A 491 9.12 6.15 57.31
CA LEU A 491 7.98 5.89 56.44
C LEU A 491 6.67 5.69 57.22
N ILE A 492 6.72 5.29 58.50
CA ILE A 492 5.53 5.09 59.33
C ILE A 492 4.75 6.40 59.49
N GLU A 493 5.44 7.51 59.79
CA GLU A 493 4.81 8.83 59.92
C GLU A 493 4.22 9.30 58.60
N GLY A 494 4.91 9.05 57.48
CA GLY A 494 4.42 9.35 56.14
C GLY A 494 3.15 8.58 55.77
N VAL A 495 3.07 7.29 56.12
CA VAL A 495 1.86 6.46 55.89
C VAL A 495 0.68 6.98 56.71
N ILE A 496 0.90 7.38 57.97
CA ILE A 496 -0.15 7.93 58.84
C ILE A 496 -0.70 9.24 58.29
N ALA A 497 0.17 10.14 57.81
CA ALA A 497 -0.25 11.41 57.22
C ALA A 497 -1.14 11.19 55.98
N ILE A 498 -0.69 10.36 55.04
CA ILE A 498 -1.44 10.03 53.81
C ILE A 498 -2.80 9.39 54.15
N LYS A 499 -2.83 8.47 55.12
CA LYS A 499 -4.08 7.83 55.54
C LYS A 499 -5.08 8.82 56.14
N THR A 500 -4.61 9.80 56.90
CA THR A 500 -5.48 10.83 57.49
C THR A 500 -6.12 11.70 56.41
N GLU A 501 -5.36 12.05 55.36
CA GLU A 501 -5.89 12.80 54.22
C GLU A 501 -6.87 11.97 53.38
N LEU A 502 -6.59 10.68 53.16
CA LEU A 502 -7.54 9.78 52.49
C LEU A 502 -8.84 9.60 53.29
N ASP A 503 -8.76 9.49 54.62
CA ASP A 503 -9.93 9.36 55.50
C ASP A 503 -10.85 10.60 55.42
N ASN A 504 -10.28 11.80 55.24
CA ASN A 504 -11.05 13.01 54.99
C ASN A 504 -11.83 12.95 53.66
N ILE A 505 -11.26 12.34 52.61
CA ILE A 505 -11.94 12.14 51.32
C ILE A 505 -13.01 11.04 51.40
N ILE A 506 -12.83 10.04 52.28
CA ILE A 506 -13.80 8.95 52.45
C ILE A 506 -15.06 9.42 53.21
N LYS A 507 -14.88 10.37 54.14
CA LYS A 507 -15.95 10.92 54.99
C LYS A 507 -16.77 12.01 54.32
N ASN A 508 -16.16 12.79 53.43
CA ASN A 508 -16.81 13.82 52.62
C ASN A 508 -17.34 13.23 51.31
#